data_AF-A0A1F2X942-F1
#
_entry.id   AF-A0A1F2X942-F1
#
_cell.length_a   1.000
_cell.length_b   1.000
_cell.length_c   1.000
_cell.angle_alpha   90.00
_cell.angle_beta   90.00
_cell.angle_gamma   90.00
#
_symmetry.space_group_name_H-M   'P 1'
#
loop_
_entity.id
_entity.type
_entity.pdbx_description
1 polymer ?
#
loop_
_entity_poly.entity_id
_entity_poly.type
_entity_poly.pdbx_seq_one_letter_code
_entity_poly.pdbx_strand_id
1 'polypeptide(L)'
;MAPNPRSAPHPGRVIGITVVALAAVSCSGPGLPGVDPVAATTTTVTIDMPAAPVDPWALPSTHQVPAPSGPRGPLQSLTESPGCDGPQGIRGPYAVGEGRLFDSETVSGPWGDYFGRNLAEVRGHLVAMELPNGDARPVRVFVHERAVPALDQVIANLLREEEAGNVYHIDPATTSSFFPATIPPKRYMSFHAMGIAIDVNSASNPFRDDNTLITDMPAWFVAAWTEAGWCWGGAWQDIKDPMHFSWRGPRYTPGYPALAPMPVRTDPAPFGRAVTVATALAGSDQPTTTLVADVDRDGAPDLVAVQTQTGTGRLELLAALAVHRFDSCWAMGPTPYPAPPGATLVLADADGDARPDLWVIGPDGETVSIVAYTHATGHTAHLPVVETAIPTSPGIVFLADDLDRDGFVDLWVVDPGAARAEVWAGPEFTVPLASTSLPTGVDRTWRFALGDRGGDGIPDLLALGPDDLTVLDGAGGLASTEEEVTTPASASLGTLHAGDFDGDGRADLYVIAGDGTVSVYLGGDRTDVADDSLMSWFLEKDDQPWEYRQGCPSDPRDPR
;
A
#
# COMPACT_ATOMS: atom_id res chain seq x y z
N MET A 1 65.82 32.40 -10.14
CA MET A 1 65.61 30.98 -9.80
C MET A 1 64.74 30.91 -8.55
N ALA A 2 63.66 30.13 -8.61
CA ALA A 2 62.67 29.85 -7.55
C ALA A 2 63.31 29.06 -6.37
N PRO A 3 62.65 28.82 -5.20
CA PRO A 3 61.23 28.38 -4.97
C PRO A 3 60.51 29.15 -3.83
N ASN A 4 59.29 28.87 -3.34
CA ASN A 4 57.94 28.44 -3.80
C ASN A 4 57.09 28.45 -2.49
N PRO A 5 55.87 29.02 -2.40
CA PRO A 5 55.13 29.20 -1.15
C PRO A 5 54.08 28.10 -0.90
N ARG A 6 53.84 27.74 0.38
CA ARG A 6 52.66 26.97 0.81
C ARG A 6 51.96 27.65 1.99
N SER A 7 50.64 27.66 1.87
CA SER A 7 49.57 27.76 2.88
C SER A 7 49.44 29.02 3.75
N ALA A 8 48.52 29.90 3.34
CA ALA A 8 47.66 30.67 4.25
C ALA A 8 46.21 30.63 3.71
N PRO A 9 45.20 30.29 4.53
CA PRO A 9 43.81 30.16 4.11
C PRO A 9 43.05 31.50 4.06
N HIS A 10 42.00 31.52 3.24
CA HIS A 10 41.09 32.65 3.00
C HIS A 10 40.24 33.03 4.24
N PRO A 11 39.82 34.30 4.38
CA PRO A 11 39.03 34.76 5.52
C PRO A 11 37.54 34.37 5.36
N GLY A 12 37.02 33.62 6.34
CA GLY A 12 35.60 33.37 6.51
C GLY A 12 34.83 34.65 6.82
N ARG A 13 33.60 34.77 6.28
CA ARG A 13 32.68 35.87 6.60
C ARG A 13 32.28 35.80 8.08
N VAL A 14 32.54 36.88 8.82
CA VAL A 14 32.08 37.08 10.19
C VAL A 14 30.71 37.77 10.15
N ILE A 15 29.67 37.10 10.64
CA ILE A 15 28.39 37.75 10.98
C ILE A 15 28.36 37.86 12.50
N GLY A 16 28.64 39.05 13.03
CA GLY A 16 28.49 39.33 14.46
C GLY A 16 27.03 39.59 14.78
N ILE A 17 26.38 38.73 15.57
CA ILE A 17 25.07 39.02 16.15
C ILE A 17 25.30 39.75 17.48
N THR A 18 24.89 41.01 17.54
CA THR A 18 24.87 41.80 18.78
C THR A 18 23.60 41.45 19.55
N VAL A 19 23.72 40.69 20.64
CA VAL A 19 22.60 40.49 21.57
C VAL A 19 22.58 41.64 22.57
N VAL A 20 21.65 42.58 22.41
CA VAL A 20 21.36 43.62 23.41
C VAL A 20 20.42 43.01 24.45
N ALA A 21 20.92 42.75 25.66
CA ALA A 21 20.07 42.39 26.79
C ALA A 21 19.29 43.64 27.25
N LEU A 22 18.03 43.76 26.85
CA LEU A 22 17.09 44.75 27.40
C LEU A 22 16.55 44.24 28.74
N ALA A 23 17.12 44.72 29.84
CA ALA A 23 16.49 44.57 31.16
C ALA A 23 15.27 45.50 31.23
N ALA A 24 14.08 44.92 31.43
CA ALA A 24 12.86 45.66 31.67
C ALA A 24 12.94 46.43 33.00
N VAL A 25 12.68 47.74 32.99
CA VAL A 25 12.49 48.54 34.20
C VAL A 25 11.07 49.12 34.18
N SER A 26 10.31 48.79 35.22
CA SER A 26 8.91 49.16 35.42
C SER A 26 8.70 50.65 35.70
N CYS A 27 7.56 51.18 35.26
CA CYS A 27 7.12 52.56 35.48
C CYS A 27 6.87 52.89 36.96
N SER A 28 7.46 53.99 37.45
CA SER A 28 6.91 54.77 38.58
C SER A 28 7.53 56.18 38.67
N GLY A 29 6.66 57.21 38.56
CA GLY A 29 6.66 58.48 39.31
C GLY A 29 7.84 59.46 39.26
N PRO A 30 7.61 60.80 39.18
CA PRO A 30 8.66 61.81 39.00
C PRO A 30 9.39 62.14 40.31
N GLY A 31 10.73 61.98 40.32
CA GLY A 31 11.61 62.38 41.42
C GLY A 31 12.98 61.67 41.39
N LEU A 32 13.91 62.16 40.58
CA LEU A 32 15.29 61.66 40.40
C LEU A 32 16.19 61.95 41.63
N PRO A 33 17.29 61.19 41.90
CA PRO A 33 18.54 61.32 41.12
C PRO A 33 19.37 60.03 40.87
N GLY A 34 19.99 59.97 39.68
CA GLY A 34 21.33 59.42 39.42
C GLY A 34 21.51 57.91 39.33
N VAL A 35 21.62 57.36 38.11
CA VAL A 35 22.13 56.01 37.84
C VAL A 35 23.46 56.14 37.07
N ASP A 36 24.53 55.55 37.61
CA ASP A 36 25.85 55.47 36.95
C ASP A 36 25.82 54.49 35.76
N PRO A 37 26.58 54.74 34.68
CA PRO A 37 26.60 53.84 33.53
C PRO A 37 27.38 52.54 33.84
N VAL A 38 26.69 51.40 33.72
CA VAL A 38 27.30 50.06 33.84
C VAL A 38 28.13 49.75 32.59
N ALA A 39 29.38 49.38 32.79
CA ALA A 39 30.31 48.98 31.73
C ALA A 39 29.81 47.71 31.02
N ALA A 40 29.66 47.78 29.69
CA ALA A 40 29.35 46.63 28.86
C ALA A 40 30.57 45.70 28.77
N THR A 41 30.43 44.45 29.18
CA THR A 41 31.43 43.40 28.99
C THR A 41 31.09 42.60 27.74
N THR A 42 31.93 42.68 26.71
CA THR A 42 31.77 41.88 25.49
C THR A 42 32.41 40.51 25.72
N THR A 43 31.63 39.44 25.74
CA THR A 43 32.16 38.07 25.71
C THR A 43 32.07 37.56 24.27
N THR A 44 33.22 37.33 23.64
CA THR A 44 33.28 36.71 22.31
C THR A 44 33.33 35.20 22.49
N VAL A 45 32.26 34.50 22.10
CA VAL A 45 32.28 33.03 22.00
C VAL A 45 32.68 32.67 20.57
N THR A 46 33.81 31.97 20.42
CA THR A 46 34.23 31.39 19.15
C THR A 46 33.64 29.98 19.08
N ILE A 47 32.74 29.74 18.13
CA ILE A 47 32.28 28.38 17.81
C ILE A 47 32.92 28.03 16.46
N ASP A 48 33.87 27.12 16.49
CA ASP A 48 34.38 26.46 15.29
C ASP A 48 33.66 25.11 15.20
N MET A 49 32.75 24.97 14.25
CA MET A 49 32.06 23.71 13.96
C MET A 49 32.45 23.29 12.56
N PRO A 50 33.22 22.20 12.38
CA PRO A 50 33.07 21.42 11.15
C PRO A 50 31.61 20.99 11.07
N ALA A 51 31.03 20.98 9.86
CA ALA A 51 29.81 20.21 9.64
C ALA A 51 30.12 18.79 10.12
N ALA A 52 29.47 18.35 11.20
CA ALA A 52 29.43 16.95 11.53
C ALA A 52 28.85 16.22 10.30
N PRO A 53 29.32 15.02 9.94
CA PRO A 53 28.45 14.14 9.17
C PRO A 53 27.17 14.03 10.01
N VAL A 54 26.06 14.48 9.46
CA VAL A 54 24.76 14.14 10.03
C VAL A 54 24.71 12.63 9.90
N ASP A 55 24.71 11.91 11.03
CA ASP A 55 24.37 10.49 11.04
C ASP A 55 22.98 10.40 10.37
N PRO A 56 22.88 9.82 9.15
CA PRO A 56 21.65 9.85 8.38
C PRO A 56 20.50 9.10 9.07
N TRP A 57 20.80 8.34 10.14
CA TRP A 57 19.85 7.46 10.83
C TRP A 57 19.85 7.60 12.34
N ALA A 58 20.30 8.74 12.88
CA ALA A 58 20.04 9.11 14.27
C ALA A 58 18.54 9.42 14.52
N LEU A 59 17.62 8.57 14.05
CA LEU A 59 16.19 8.67 14.24
C LEU A 59 15.86 8.48 15.73
N PRO A 60 15.28 9.48 16.42
CA PRO A 60 14.78 9.35 17.77
C PRO A 60 13.84 8.17 17.94
N SER A 61 14.06 7.37 19.00
CA SER A 61 13.17 6.28 19.42
C SER A 61 11.74 6.73 19.74
N THR A 62 11.48 8.04 19.82
CA THR A 62 10.16 8.62 20.12
C THR A 62 9.16 8.51 18.97
N HIS A 63 9.60 8.20 17.75
CA HIS A 63 8.75 8.04 16.55
C HIS A 63 8.81 6.63 15.96
N GLN A 64 9.34 5.68 16.72
CA GLN A 64 9.40 4.28 16.33
C GLN A 64 8.16 3.53 16.85
N VAL A 65 7.50 2.78 15.98
CA VAL A 65 6.48 1.80 16.41
C VAL A 65 7.12 0.42 16.53
N PRO A 66 6.69 -0.44 17.47
CA PRO A 66 7.12 -1.82 17.50
C PRO A 66 6.72 -2.51 16.20
N ALA A 67 7.62 -3.32 15.64
CA ALA A 67 7.23 -4.30 14.63
C ALA A 67 6.18 -5.24 15.26
N PRO A 68 5.16 -5.65 14.49
CA PRO A 68 4.12 -6.53 15.01
C PRO A 68 4.71 -7.84 15.56
N SER A 69 4.22 -8.27 16.72
CA SER A 69 4.68 -9.48 17.40
C SER A 69 4.03 -10.73 16.81
N GLY A 70 4.63 -11.29 15.75
CA GLY A 70 4.22 -12.54 15.11
C GLY A 70 4.03 -12.38 13.59
N PRO A 71 4.12 -13.47 12.81
CA PRO A 71 4.04 -13.38 11.36
C PRO A 71 2.67 -12.81 10.97
N ARG A 72 2.68 -11.58 10.47
CA ARG A 72 1.54 -10.92 9.85
C ARG A 72 1.78 -10.80 8.35
N GLY A 73 2.30 -11.85 7.71
CA GLY A 73 2.67 -11.80 6.30
C GLY A 73 1.57 -11.19 5.37
N PRO A 74 1.89 -10.86 4.10
CA PRO A 74 1.20 -10.07 3.11
C PRO A 74 0.05 -10.92 2.50
N LEU A 75 -0.25 -12.07 3.13
CA LEU A 75 -1.45 -12.81 2.89
C LEU A 75 -2.58 -11.78 3.01
N GLN A 76 -3.44 -11.79 2.02
CA GLN A 76 -4.40 -10.73 1.83
C GLN A 76 -5.24 -10.53 3.10
N SER A 77 -5.32 -9.28 3.57
CA SER A 77 -6.27 -8.86 4.61
C SER A 77 -7.55 -8.40 3.94
N LEU A 78 -8.60 -9.19 4.10
CA LEU A 78 -9.97 -8.91 3.64
C LEU A 78 -10.81 -8.33 4.78
N THR A 79 -10.21 -7.62 5.74
CA THR A 79 -10.98 -7.08 6.86
C THR A 79 -11.94 -6.00 6.37
N GLU A 80 -13.24 -6.29 6.36
CA GLU A 80 -14.29 -5.41 5.82
C GLU A 80 -14.44 -4.10 6.59
N SER A 81 -14.12 -4.10 7.89
CA SER A 81 -14.37 -2.96 8.78
C SER A 81 -13.27 -2.79 9.83
N PRO A 82 -12.93 -1.54 10.20
CA PRO A 82 -11.95 -1.28 11.25
C PRO A 82 -12.36 -1.77 12.65
N GLY A 83 -13.64 -2.13 12.86
CA GLY A 83 -14.13 -2.64 14.15
C GLY A 83 -13.57 -4.02 14.56
N CYS A 84 -12.85 -4.71 13.68
CA CYS A 84 -12.30 -6.05 13.92
C CYS A 84 -10.78 -6.04 13.98
N ASP A 85 -10.19 -5.10 14.72
CA ASP A 85 -8.74 -4.90 14.86
C ASP A 85 -8.01 -4.64 13.54
N GLY A 86 -8.72 -4.15 12.52
CA GLY A 86 -8.16 -3.69 11.27
C GLY A 86 -7.94 -2.17 11.29
N PRO A 87 -6.82 -1.64 10.78
CA PRO A 87 -6.61 -0.19 10.72
C PRO A 87 -7.65 0.56 9.87
N GLN A 88 -8.18 -0.05 8.80
CA GLN A 88 -9.31 0.40 7.97
C GLN A 88 -9.93 -0.80 7.22
N GLY A 89 -11.21 -0.70 6.87
CA GLY A 89 -11.92 -1.71 6.08
C GLY A 89 -11.53 -1.72 4.60
N ILE A 90 -11.61 -2.87 3.92
CA ILE A 90 -11.53 -2.98 2.45
C ILE A 90 -12.93 -3.05 1.85
N ARG A 91 -13.11 -2.45 0.66
CA ARG A 91 -14.36 -2.54 -0.11
C ARG A 91 -14.25 -3.67 -1.13
N GLY A 92 -15.39 -4.28 -1.46
CA GLY A 92 -15.49 -5.17 -2.60
C GLY A 92 -15.31 -4.41 -3.92
N PRO A 93 -15.00 -5.11 -5.03
CA PRO A 93 -14.83 -4.47 -6.33
C PRO A 93 -16.17 -3.88 -6.79
N TYR A 94 -16.15 -2.91 -7.69
CA TYR A 94 -17.39 -2.38 -8.25
C TYR A 94 -17.98 -3.33 -9.28
N ALA A 95 -19.28 -3.57 -9.15
CA ALA A 95 -20.07 -4.18 -10.19
C ALA A 95 -20.45 -3.16 -11.28
N VAL A 96 -20.83 -3.65 -12.45
CA VAL A 96 -21.36 -2.86 -13.56
C VAL A 96 -22.66 -2.13 -13.16
N GLY A 97 -23.45 -2.69 -12.26
CA GLY A 97 -24.70 -2.09 -11.79
C GLY A 97 -25.04 -2.47 -10.36
N GLU A 98 -26.04 -1.79 -9.79
CA GLU A 98 -26.48 -1.98 -8.40
C GLU A 98 -27.47 -3.15 -8.24
N GLY A 99 -27.52 -3.69 -7.02
CA GLY A 99 -28.52 -4.66 -6.59
C GLY A 99 -28.06 -6.09 -6.84
N ARG A 100 -29.00 -6.95 -7.27
CA ARG A 100 -28.72 -8.38 -7.47
C ARG A 100 -27.88 -8.59 -8.72
N LEU A 101 -26.80 -9.36 -8.58
CA LEU A 101 -25.84 -9.63 -9.63
C LEU A 101 -26.10 -11.01 -10.28
N PHE A 102 -25.72 -11.12 -11.55
CA PHE A 102 -25.85 -12.35 -12.35
C PHE A 102 -24.50 -13.03 -12.49
N ASP A 103 -24.49 -14.31 -12.86
CA ASP A 103 -23.27 -15.11 -13.01
C ASP A 103 -22.28 -14.52 -14.05
N SER A 104 -22.75 -13.71 -15.00
CA SER A 104 -21.91 -13.00 -15.97
C SER A 104 -21.21 -11.75 -15.43
N GLU A 105 -21.54 -11.32 -14.21
CA GLU A 105 -20.91 -10.16 -13.58
C GLU A 105 -19.42 -10.43 -13.38
N THR A 106 -18.59 -9.51 -13.86
CA THR A 106 -17.13 -9.60 -13.73
C THR A 106 -16.70 -9.28 -12.31
N VAL A 107 -15.74 -10.04 -11.78
CA VAL A 107 -15.05 -9.71 -10.53
C VAL A 107 -13.62 -9.33 -10.93
N SER A 108 -13.30 -8.05 -10.78
CA SER A 108 -12.05 -7.45 -11.27
C SER A 108 -10.99 -7.32 -10.19
N GLY A 109 -9.74 -7.14 -10.63
CA GLY A 109 -8.59 -6.84 -9.79
C GLY A 109 -8.27 -7.94 -8.77
N PRO A 110 -7.72 -7.59 -7.59
CA PRO A 110 -7.30 -8.56 -6.57
C PRO A 110 -8.43 -9.48 -6.07
N TRP A 111 -9.68 -9.02 -6.15
CA TRP A 111 -10.84 -9.85 -5.82
C TRP A 111 -11.06 -10.95 -6.86
N GLY A 112 -10.89 -10.62 -8.15
CA GLY A 112 -10.96 -11.59 -9.25
C GLY A 112 -9.81 -12.58 -9.21
N ASP A 113 -8.59 -12.11 -8.90
CA ASP A 113 -7.40 -12.93 -8.70
C ASP A 113 -7.61 -13.96 -7.59
N TYR A 114 -8.36 -13.61 -6.55
CA TYR A 114 -8.52 -14.46 -5.39
C TYR A 114 -9.79 -15.33 -5.43
N PHE A 115 -10.92 -14.83 -5.92
CA PHE A 115 -12.21 -15.54 -5.82
C PHE A 115 -12.76 -16.09 -7.15
N GLY A 116 -12.16 -15.68 -8.28
CA GLY A 116 -12.62 -16.04 -9.62
C GLY A 116 -13.05 -14.81 -10.39
N ARG A 117 -12.94 -14.85 -11.72
CA ARG A 117 -13.03 -13.68 -12.63
C ARG A 117 -14.46 -13.22 -12.90
N ASN A 118 -15.44 -13.98 -12.46
CA ASN A 118 -16.87 -13.66 -12.56
C ASN A 118 -17.66 -14.44 -11.51
N LEU A 119 -18.92 -14.05 -11.30
CA LEU A 119 -19.77 -14.71 -10.31
C LEU A 119 -20.14 -16.16 -10.65
N ALA A 120 -20.02 -16.60 -11.91
CA ALA A 120 -20.18 -18.01 -12.27
C ALA A 120 -19.03 -18.85 -11.70
N GLU A 121 -17.79 -18.37 -11.82
CA GLU A 121 -16.59 -18.99 -11.24
C GLU A 121 -16.66 -18.97 -9.72
N VAL A 122 -16.94 -17.82 -9.09
CA VAL A 122 -17.11 -17.74 -7.63
C VAL A 122 -18.13 -18.77 -7.14
N ARG A 123 -19.27 -18.89 -7.83
CA ARG A 123 -20.31 -19.88 -7.52
C ARG A 123 -19.80 -21.32 -7.68
N GLY A 124 -18.96 -21.58 -8.69
CA GLY A 124 -18.33 -22.87 -8.94
C GLY A 124 -17.38 -23.31 -7.83
N HIS A 125 -16.77 -22.37 -7.13
CA HIS A 125 -15.86 -22.60 -5.99
C HIS A 125 -16.58 -22.61 -4.62
N LEU A 126 -17.90 -22.54 -4.57
CA LEU A 126 -18.63 -22.62 -3.30
C LEU A 126 -18.68 -24.07 -2.77
N VAL A 127 -18.40 -24.20 -1.49
CA VAL A 127 -18.49 -25.43 -0.71
C VAL A 127 -19.68 -25.31 0.25
N ALA A 128 -20.56 -26.32 0.22
CA ALA A 128 -21.62 -26.45 1.20
C ALA A 128 -21.03 -27.01 2.50
N MET A 129 -21.15 -26.25 3.59
CA MET A 129 -20.69 -26.64 4.93
C MET A 129 -21.86 -26.62 5.91
N GLU A 130 -21.78 -27.44 6.96
CA GLU A 130 -22.85 -27.62 7.94
C GLU A 130 -22.40 -27.07 9.29
N LEU A 131 -23.05 -26.00 9.76
CA LEU A 131 -22.81 -25.45 11.09
C LEU A 131 -23.49 -26.34 12.14
N PRO A 132 -22.78 -26.72 13.22
CA PRO A 132 -23.36 -27.51 14.29
C PRO A 132 -24.45 -26.70 15.02
N ASN A 133 -25.45 -27.40 15.57
CA ASN A 133 -26.66 -26.79 16.11
C ASN A 133 -27.22 -27.57 17.33
N GLY A 134 -26.31 -28.16 18.11
CA GLY A 134 -26.62 -29.11 19.19
C GLY A 134 -27.46 -30.28 18.70
N ASP A 135 -28.56 -30.56 19.40
CA ASP A 135 -29.50 -31.63 19.04
C ASP A 135 -30.40 -31.29 17.82
N ALA A 136 -30.40 -30.04 17.36
CA ALA A 136 -31.15 -29.64 16.19
C ALA A 136 -30.41 -30.05 14.90
N ARG A 137 -31.10 -29.91 13.75
CA ARG A 137 -30.44 -30.17 12.46
C ARG A 137 -29.32 -29.14 12.24
N PRO A 138 -28.14 -29.58 11.75
CA PRO A 138 -27.12 -28.66 11.28
C PRO A 138 -27.68 -27.67 10.26
N VAL A 139 -27.10 -26.47 10.24
CA VAL A 139 -27.51 -25.40 9.32
C VAL A 139 -26.50 -25.31 8.18
N ARG A 140 -26.98 -25.57 6.97
CA ARG A 140 -26.16 -25.48 5.77
C ARG A 140 -25.88 -24.04 5.39
N VAL A 141 -24.61 -23.74 5.17
CA VAL A 141 -24.11 -22.48 4.60
C VAL A 141 -23.24 -22.78 3.37
N PHE A 142 -23.07 -21.79 2.51
CA PHE A 142 -22.19 -21.86 1.34
C PHE A 142 -21.08 -20.82 1.50
N VAL A 143 -19.84 -21.29 1.48
CA VAL A 143 -18.65 -20.42 1.50
C VAL A 143 -17.74 -20.75 0.34
N HIS A 144 -16.97 -19.77 -0.12
CA HIS A 144 -15.92 -19.99 -1.10
C HIS A 144 -14.88 -20.96 -0.52
N GLU A 145 -14.31 -21.84 -1.35
CA GLU A 145 -13.34 -22.85 -0.91
C GLU A 145 -12.14 -22.26 -0.15
N ARG A 146 -11.75 -21.02 -0.51
CA ARG A 146 -10.69 -20.28 0.18
C ARG A 146 -11.04 -19.90 1.63
N ALA A 147 -12.32 -19.78 2.00
CA ALA A 147 -12.73 -19.54 3.37
C ALA A 147 -12.93 -20.83 4.20
N VAL A 148 -12.88 -22.01 3.56
CA VAL A 148 -13.10 -23.31 4.24
C VAL A 148 -12.16 -23.54 5.42
N PRO A 149 -10.83 -23.31 5.32
CA PRO A 149 -9.93 -23.52 6.46
C PRO A 149 -10.28 -22.69 7.70
N ALA A 150 -10.85 -21.50 7.50
CA ALA A 150 -11.33 -20.66 8.59
C ALA A 150 -12.68 -21.16 9.13
N LEU A 151 -13.62 -21.52 8.25
CA LEU A 151 -14.93 -22.02 8.69
C LEU A 151 -14.83 -23.39 9.40
N ASP A 152 -13.90 -24.26 8.99
CA ASP A 152 -13.59 -25.51 9.68
C ASP A 152 -13.14 -25.24 11.12
N GLN A 153 -12.36 -24.18 11.35
CA GLN A 153 -11.96 -23.77 12.70
C GLN A 153 -13.17 -23.25 13.50
N VAL A 154 -14.07 -22.47 12.90
CA VAL A 154 -15.33 -22.07 13.54
C VAL A 154 -16.13 -23.31 13.95
N ILE A 155 -16.33 -24.26 13.04
CA ILE A 155 -17.07 -25.50 13.32
C ILE A 155 -16.41 -26.28 14.45
N ALA A 156 -15.07 -26.41 14.45
CA ALA A 156 -14.34 -27.06 15.52
C ALA A 156 -14.50 -26.31 16.86
N ASN A 157 -14.51 -24.98 16.85
CA ASN A 157 -14.72 -24.16 18.04
C ASN A 157 -16.13 -24.36 18.60
N LEU A 158 -17.16 -24.33 17.73
CA LEU A 158 -18.56 -24.56 18.12
C LEU A 158 -18.76 -25.98 18.68
N LEU A 159 -18.20 -27.02 18.05
CA LEU A 159 -18.28 -28.39 18.55
C LEU A 159 -17.62 -28.55 19.93
N ARG A 160 -16.50 -27.87 20.20
CA ARG A 160 -15.89 -27.87 21.55
C ARG A 160 -16.81 -27.23 22.59
N GLU A 161 -17.51 -26.16 22.22
CA GLU A 161 -18.47 -25.51 23.10
C GLU A 161 -19.71 -26.40 23.35
N GLU A 162 -20.19 -27.10 22.32
CA GLU A 162 -21.27 -28.10 22.47
C GLU A 162 -20.87 -29.24 23.41
N GLU A 163 -19.65 -29.75 23.31
CA GLU A 163 -19.10 -30.76 24.24
C GLU A 163 -19.03 -30.24 25.68
N ALA A 164 -18.83 -28.93 25.87
CA ALA A 164 -18.87 -28.26 27.17
C ALA A 164 -20.31 -27.94 27.65
N GLY A 165 -21.34 -28.26 26.85
CA GLY A 165 -22.74 -28.02 27.16
C GLY A 165 -23.24 -26.62 26.79
N ASN A 166 -22.46 -25.84 26.04
CA ASN A 166 -22.85 -24.54 25.52
C ASN A 166 -23.42 -24.69 24.11
N VAL A 167 -24.68 -24.32 23.91
CA VAL A 167 -25.34 -24.36 22.60
C VAL A 167 -26.03 -23.04 22.33
N TYR A 168 -25.80 -22.48 21.14
CA TYR A 168 -26.54 -21.35 20.59
C TYR A 168 -27.28 -21.85 19.36
N HIS A 169 -28.61 -21.85 19.40
CA HIS A 169 -29.41 -22.42 18.33
C HIS A 169 -29.39 -21.52 17.09
N ILE A 170 -29.00 -22.08 15.95
CA ILE A 170 -29.01 -21.41 14.65
C ILE A 170 -30.34 -21.71 13.96
N ASP A 171 -31.09 -20.67 13.63
CA ASP A 171 -32.33 -20.73 12.87
C ASP A 171 -32.01 -20.67 11.35
N PRO A 172 -32.23 -21.76 10.60
CA PRO A 172 -31.98 -21.78 9.17
C PRO A 172 -32.90 -20.84 8.37
N ALA A 173 -34.02 -20.37 8.93
CA ALA A 173 -34.91 -19.44 8.23
C ALA A 173 -34.38 -18.01 8.20
N THR A 174 -33.49 -17.66 9.13
CA THR A 174 -32.95 -16.31 9.31
C THR A 174 -31.43 -16.28 9.25
N THR A 175 -30.80 -17.39 8.86
CA THR A 175 -29.37 -17.53 8.61
C THR A 175 -29.11 -17.64 7.11
N SER A 176 -28.18 -16.85 6.59
CA SER A 176 -27.87 -16.80 5.16
C SER A 176 -26.37 -16.66 4.93
N SER A 177 -25.91 -17.00 3.72
CA SER A 177 -24.48 -16.96 3.35
C SER A 177 -24.34 -16.38 1.95
N PHE A 178 -23.91 -17.14 0.96
CA PHE A 178 -23.72 -16.62 -0.40
C PHE A 178 -24.96 -15.92 -0.98
N PHE A 179 -24.81 -14.63 -1.28
CA PHE A 179 -25.83 -13.80 -1.92
C PHE A 179 -25.17 -12.77 -2.86
N PRO A 180 -25.22 -12.99 -4.19
CA PRO A 180 -24.53 -12.13 -5.15
C PRO A 180 -25.30 -10.82 -5.35
N ALA A 181 -24.91 -9.79 -4.59
CA ALA A 181 -25.46 -8.45 -4.68
C ALA A 181 -24.44 -7.38 -4.32
N THR A 182 -24.70 -6.15 -4.75
CA THR A 182 -23.99 -4.95 -4.27
C THR A 182 -24.57 -4.47 -2.94
N ILE A 183 -23.84 -3.60 -2.24
CA ILE A 183 -24.28 -2.92 -1.01
C ILE A 183 -25.07 -1.66 -1.38
N PRO A 184 -26.40 -1.60 -1.22
CA PRO A 184 -27.17 -0.42 -1.64
C PRO A 184 -26.85 0.82 -0.80
N PRO A 185 -26.87 2.04 -1.38
CA PRO A 185 -27.13 2.39 -2.79
C PRO A 185 -25.84 2.41 -3.64
N LYS A 186 -24.86 1.60 -3.31
CA LYS A 186 -23.54 1.57 -3.96
C LYS A 186 -23.41 0.35 -4.87
N ARG A 187 -22.40 0.39 -5.74
CA ARG A 187 -22.04 -0.70 -6.65
C ARG A 187 -20.93 -1.62 -6.13
N TYR A 188 -20.36 -1.37 -4.95
CA TYR A 188 -19.42 -2.31 -4.33
C TYR A 188 -20.11 -3.65 -4.08
N MET A 189 -19.50 -4.74 -4.53
CA MET A 189 -19.99 -6.08 -4.24
C MET A 189 -19.93 -6.37 -2.74
N SER A 190 -20.98 -6.98 -2.22
CA SER A 190 -21.01 -7.48 -0.85
C SER A 190 -20.01 -8.62 -0.67
N PHE A 191 -19.48 -8.78 0.54
CA PHE A 191 -18.72 -9.98 0.92
C PHE A 191 -19.54 -11.27 0.78
N HIS A 192 -20.88 -11.19 0.86
CA HIS A 192 -21.77 -12.30 0.54
C HIS A 192 -21.68 -12.71 -0.93
N ALA A 193 -21.38 -11.78 -1.84
CA ALA A 193 -21.21 -12.06 -3.27
C ALA A 193 -19.94 -12.87 -3.54
N MET A 194 -18.93 -12.78 -2.67
CA MET A 194 -17.68 -13.54 -2.75
C MET A 194 -17.73 -14.86 -1.97
N GLY A 195 -18.85 -15.15 -1.28
CA GLY A 195 -18.99 -16.36 -0.47
C GLY A 195 -18.11 -16.35 0.79
N ILE A 196 -17.80 -15.17 1.33
CA ILE A 196 -16.95 -15.03 2.52
C ILE A 196 -17.67 -14.33 3.68
N ALA A 197 -19.00 -14.21 3.60
CA ALA A 197 -19.82 -13.70 4.68
C ALA A 197 -21.02 -14.62 4.99
N ILE A 198 -21.38 -14.65 6.27
CA ILE A 198 -22.50 -15.42 6.82
C ILE A 198 -23.26 -14.52 7.79
N ASP A 199 -24.56 -14.36 7.55
CA ASP A 199 -25.47 -13.72 8.50
C ASP A 199 -26.12 -14.81 9.34
N VAL A 200 -25.97 -14.76 10.66
CA VAL A 200 -26.50 -15.75 11.61
C VAL A 200 -27.67 -15.15 12.38
N ASN A 201 -28.83 -15.81 12.33
CA ASN A 201 -30.02 -15.46 13.11
C ASN A 201 -30.42 -13.97 12.98
N SER A 202 -30.55 -13.47 11.76
CA SER A 202 -30.85 -12.07 11.43
C SER A 202 -32.08 -11.48 12.14
N ALA A 203 -33.08 -12.31 12.48
CA ALA A 203 -34.25 -11.85 13.23
C ALA A 203 -33.95 -11.49 14.69
N SER A 204 -32.99 -12.17 15.33
CA SER A 204 -32.57 -11.89 16.71
C SER A 204 -31.37 -10.93 16.77
N ASN A 205 -30.62 -10.80 15.67
CA ASN A 205 -29.36 -10.05 15.61
C ASN A 205 -29.39 -9.02 14.45
N PRO A 206 -30.39 -8.12 14.40
CA PRO A 206 -30.63 -7.31 13.21
C PRO A 206 -29.55 -6.25 12.99
N PHE A 207 -29.29 -5.93 11.72
CA PHE A 207 -28.60 -4.71 11.30
C PHE A 207 -29.26 -3.45 11.89
N ARG A 208 -28.42 -2.49 12.31
CA ARG A 208 -28.79 -1.22 12.94
C ARG A 208 -27.91 -0.08 12.41
N ASP A 209 -28.51 0.75 11.56
CA ASP A 209 -27.93 2.02 11.06
C ASP A 209 -27.80 3.09 12.15
N ASP A 210 -28.53 2.94 13.26
CA ASP A 210 -28.42 3.80 14.45
C ASP A 210 -27.28 3.40 15.41
N ASN A 211 -26.41 2.46 14.99
CA ASN A 211 -25.26 1.97 15.73
C ASN A 211 -25.60 1.31 17.10
N THR A 212 -26.85 0.88 17.28
CA THR A 212 -27.27 0.16 18.50
C THR A 212 -26.93 -1.33 18.37
N LEU A 213 -26.21 -1.89 19.33
CA LEU A 213 -25.95 -3.33 19.37
C LEU A 213 -27.17 -4.10 19.91
N ILE A 214 -27.84 -4.87 19.05
CA ILE A 214 -28.90 -5.82 19.43
C ILE A 214 -28.42 -7.23 19.09
N THR A 215 -28.16 -8.04 20.11
CA THR A 215 -27.75 -9.43 19.92
C THR A 215 -28.15 -10.32 21.08
N ASP A 216 -28.52 -11.55 20.77
CA ASP A 216 -28.68 -12.64 21.74
C ASP A 216 -27.52 -13.65 21.69
N MET A 217 -26.51 -13.41 20.85
CA MET A 217 -25.33 -14.27 20.75
C MET A 217 -24.50 -14.18 22.04
N PRO A 218 -24.22 -15.31 22.70
CA PRO A 218 -23.33 -15.30 23.84
C PRO A 218 -21.89 -15.03 23.39
N ALA A 219 -21.08 -14.46 24.29
CA ALA A 219 -19.70 -14.08 23.97
C ALA A 219 -18.85 -15.25 23.45
N TRP A 220 -19.07 -16.47 23.97
CA TRP A 220 -18.36 -17.67 23.49
C TRP A 220 -18.72 -18.02 22.04
N PHE A 221 -19.95 -17.75 21.61
CA PHE A 221 -20.37 -18.02 20.24
C PHE A 221 -19.64 -17.08 19.30
N VAL A 222 -19.63 -15.77 19.59
CA VAL A 222 -18.86 -14.78 18.83
C VAL A 222 -17.37 -15.15 18.83
N ALA A 223 -16.81 -15.55 19.98
CA ALA A 223 -15.41 -15.97 20.10
C ALA A 223 -15.07 -17.14 19.18
N ALA A 224 -15.96 -18.12 19.02
CA ALA A 224 -15.78 -19.25 18.12
C ALA A 224 -15.52 -18.81 16.67
N TRP A 225 -16.08 -17.67 16.24
CA TRP A 225 -15.81 -17.06 14.93
C TRP A 225 -14.55 -16.21 14.94
N THR A 226 -14.42 -15.30 15.90
CA THR A 226 -13.33 -14.31 15.89
C THR A 226 -11.96 -14.93 16.13
N GLU A 227 -11.88 -16.02 16.90
CA GLU A 227 -10.64 -16.79 17.10
C GLU A 227 -10.22 -17.57 15.84
N ALA A 228 -11.14 -17.79 14.90
CA ALA A 228 -10.92 -18.49 13.64
C ALA A 228 -10.69 -17.53 12.46
N GLY A 229 -10.44 -16.24 12.72
CA GLY A 229 -10.14 -15.26 11.67
C GLY A 229 -11.35 -14.61 11.02
N TRP A 230 -12.54 -14.68 11.63
CA TRP A 230 -13.73 -13.96 11.17
C TRP A 230 -13.91 -12.63 11.91
N CYS A 231 -14.45 -11.63 11.22
CA CYS A 231 -14.87 -10.36 11.76
C CYS A 231 -16.35 -10.43 12.10
N TRP A 232 -16.74 -9.94 13.28
CA TRP A 232 -18.14 -9.87 13.68
C TRP A 232 -18.67 -8.44 13.55
N GLY A 233 -19.77 -8.27 12.82
CA GLY A 233 -20.38 -6.95 12.57
C GLY A 233 -20.94 -6.26 13.81
N GLY A 234 -21.13 -6.99 14.91
CA GLY A 234 -21.41 -6.38 16.22
C GLY A 234 -20.27 -5.53 16.78
N ALA A 235 -19.04 -5.72 16.30
CA ALA A 235 -17.86 -4.96 16.72
C ALA A 235 -17.61 -3.68 15.89
N TRP A 236 -18.30 -3.50 14.76
CA TRP A 236 -18.14 -2.34 13.87
C TRP A 236 -18.44 -1.00 14.57
N GLN A 237 -17.73 0.06 14.18
CA GLN A 237 -17.70 1.31 14.97
C GLN A 237 -18.89 2.24 14.69
N ASP A 238 -19.32 2.35 13.43
CA ASP A 238 -20.31 3.36 13.02
C ASP A 238 -21.70 2.77 12.71
N ILE A 239 -21.78 1.47 12.44
CA ILE A 239 -23.00 0.73 12.12
C ILE A 239 -22.88 -0.61 12.83
N LYS A 240 -23.97 -1.12 13.43
CA LYS A 240 -23.97 -2.45 14.02
C LYS A 240 -24.64 -3.44 13.09
N ASP A 241 -23.93 -4.52 12.79
CA ASP A 241 -24.50 -5.64 12.05
C ASP A 241 -24.25 -6.98 12.79
N PRO A 242 -24.97 -7.26 13.89
CA PRO A 242 -24.63 -8.34 14.79
C PRO A 242 -24.92 -9.75 14.23
N MET A 243 -25.70 -9.85 13.16
CA MET A 243 -25.86 -11.10 12.41
C MET A 243 -24.62 -11.43 11.59
N HIS A 244 -23.88 -10.41 11.16
CA HIS A 244 -22.89 -10.53 10.10
C HIS A 244 -21.54 -11.04 10.62
N PHE A 245 -21.03 -12.08 9.95
CA PHE A 245 -19.67 -12.56 10.08
C PHE A 245 -18.99 -12.58 8.72
N SER A 246 -17.89 -11.84 8.57
CA SER A 246 -17.09 -11.85 7.33
C SER A 246 -15.68 -12.37 7.59
N TRP A 247 -15.20 -13.24 6.71
CA TRP A 247 -13.85 -13.80 6.82
C TRP A 247 -12.81 -12.71 6.54
N ARG A 248 -11.84 -12.56 7.44
CA ARG A 248 -10.83 -11.49 7.35
C ARG A 248 -9.69 -11.83 6.38
N GLY A 249 -9.72 -13.01 5.77
CA GLY A 249 -8.73 -13.47 4.80
C GLY A 249 -7.65 -14.40 5.39
N PRO A 250 -6.78 -14.92 4.51
CA PRO A 250 -5.77 -15.94 4.83
C PRO A 250 -4.85 -15.53 5.99
N ARG A 251 -4.50 -14.26 6.07
CA ARG A 251 -3.66 -13.68 7.13
C ARG A 251 -4.14 -13.94 8.55
N TYR A 252 -5.45 -13.89 8.77
CA TYR A 252 -6.05 -14.11 10.09
C TYR A 252 -6.46 -15.56 10.31
N THR A 253 -6.09 -16.45 9.39
CA THR A 253 -6.41 -17.86 9.45
C THR A 253 -5.13 -18.65 9.77
N PRO A 254 -5.02 -19.24 10.97
CA PRO A 254 -3.82 -19.98 11.35
C PRO A 254 -3.48 -21.10 10.37
N GLY A 255 -2.21 -21.16 9.95
CA GLY A 255 -1.68 -22.22 9.08
C GLY A 255 -2.13 -22.15 7.62
N TYR A 256 -2.68 -21.02 7.18
CA TYR A 256 -3.15 -20.84 5.82
C TYR A 256 -1.97 -20.74 4.82
N PRO A 257 -1.96 -21.52 3.71
CA PRO A 257 -0.88 -21.48 2.73
C PRO A 257 -1.04 -20.30 1.76
N ALA A 258 0.06 -19.80 1.19
CA ALA A 258 -0.02 -18.97 -0.01
C ALA A 258 -0.65 -19.77 -1.16
N LEU A 259 -1.64 -19.19 -1.84
CA LEU A 259 -2.38 -19.82 -2.92
C LEU A 259 -2.13 -19.11 -4.24
N ALA A 260 -1.98 -19.87 -5.32
CA ALA A 260 -1.93 -19.31 -6.68
C ALA A 260 -3.18 -18.47 -6.99
N PRO A 261 -3.04 -17.42 -7.80
CA PRO A 261 -4.20 -16.66 -8.28
C PRO A 261 -5.09 -17.55 -9.16
N MET A 262 -6.34 -17.15 -9.29
CA MET A 262 -7.26 -17.72 -10.26
C MET A 262 -6.79 -17.38 -11.68
N PRO A 263 -7.02 -18.25 -12.68
CA PRO A 263 -6.60 -18.01 -14.05
C PRO A 263 -7.01 -16.61 -14.53
N VAL A 264 -6.05 -15.90 -15.13
CA VAL A 264 -6.26 -14.58 -15.73
C VAL A 264 -7.29 -14.62 -16.85
N ARG A 265 -8.05 -13.53 -17.01
CA ARG A 265 -9.22 -13.49 -17.91
C ARG A 265 -8.83 -13.29 -19.38
N THR A 266 -7.70 -12.63 -19.62
CA THR A 266 -7.27 -12.22 -20.96
C THR A 266 -6.07 -13.04 -21.43
N ASP A 267 -5.97 -13.22 -22.74
CA ASP A 267 -4.71 -13.64 -23.36
C ASP A 267 -3.68 -12.51 -23.20
N PRO A 268 -2.37 -12.84 -23.11
CA PRO A 268 -1.35 -11.81 -23.04
C PRO A 268 -1.33 -10.99 -24.33
N ALA A 269 -1.20 -9.68 -24.22
CA ALA A 269 -1.01 -8.77 -25.35
C ALA A 269 0.37 -8.11 -25.29
N PRO A 270 0.94 -7.70 -26.43
CA PRO A 270 2.04 -6.76 -26.41
C PRO A 270 1.54 -5.42 -25.84
N PHE A 271 2.42 -4.71 -25.11
CA PHE A 271 2.19 -3.36 -24.60
C PHE A 271 2.11 -2.31 -25.74
N GLY A 272 1.17 -2.49 -26.67
CA GLY A 272 0.97 -1.68 -27.87
C GLY A 272 -0.28 -0.81 -27.82
N ARG A 273 -1.19 -1.06 -26.87
CA ARG A 273 -2.34 -0.19 -26.58
C ARG A 273 -2.07 0.58 -25.30
N ALA A 274 -2.17 1.90 -25.37
CA ALA A 274 -1.99 2.78 -24.22
C ALA A 274 -3.19 3.69 -24.00
N VAL A 275 -3.50 3.96 -22.74
CA VAL A 275 -4.46 4.97 -22.30
C VAL A 275 -3.71 6.06 -21.54
N THR A 276 -4.00 7.31 -21.85
CA THR A 276 -3.44 8.45 -21.12
C THR A 276 -4.41 8.88 -20.04
N VAL A 277 -3.90 9.06 -18.82
CA VAL A 277 -4.67 9.44 -17.65
C VAL A 277 -4.25 10.83 -17.20
N ALA A 278 -5.23 11.71 -17.00
CA ALA A 278 -4.99 13.00 -16.35
C ALA A 278 -4.95 12.80 -14.84
N THR A 279 -4.09 13.56 -14.15
CA THR A 279 -3.97 13.46 -12.69
C THR A 279 -4.05 14.83 -12.03
N ALA A 280 -4.62 14.86 -10.84
CA ALA A 280 -4.64 16.01 -9.95
C ALA A 280 -3.28 16.35 -9.33
N LEU A 281 -2.31 15.44 -9.42
CA LEU A 281 -0.94 15.62 -8.94
C LEU A 281 -0.10 16.57 -9.82
N ALA A 282 -0.59 16.94 -11.00
CA ALA A 282 0.13 17.81 -11.91
C ALA A 282 0.34 19.23 -11.32
N GLY A 283 1.55 19.76 -11.51
CA GLY A 283 1.88 21.17 -11.27
C GLY A 283 2.72 21.50 -10.03
N SER A 284 3.28 20.56 -9.26
CA SER A 284 4.16 20.92 -8.14
C SER A 284 5.51 21.51 -8.61
N ASP A 285 5.96 22.61 -7.98
CA ASP A 285 7.31 23.18 -8.18
C ASP A 285 8.38 22.43 -7.36
N GLN A 286 7.98 21.43 -6.55
CA GLN A 286 8.90 20.65 -5.73
C GLN A 286 9.43 19.44 -6.51
N PRO A 287 10.68 19.01 -6.25
CA PRO A 287 11.16 17.71 -6.70
C PRO A 287 10.20 16.62 -6.24
N THR A 288 9.66 15.88 -7.21
CA THR A 288 8.60 14.89 -6.98
C THR A 288 9.03 13.55 -7.55
N THR A 289 8.84 12.50 -6.78
CA THR A 289 8.87 11.11 -7.26
C THR A 289 7.43 10.63 -7.33
N THR A 290 6.99 10.13 -8.48
CA THR A 290 5.66 9.52 -8.60
C THR A 290 5.80 8.01 -8.54
N LEU A 291 4.99 7.40 -7.67
CA LEU A 291 4.91 5.97 -7.42
C LEU A 291 3.49 5.48 -7.73
N VAL A 292 3.33 4.17 -7.85
CA VAL A 292 2.03 3.50 -8.03
C VAL A 292 1.84 2.51 -6.88
N ALA A 293 0.71 2.59 -6.19
CA ALA A 293 0.32 1.66 -5.12
C ALA A 293 -1.17 1.84 -4.79
N ASP A 294 -1.84 0.79 -4.33
CA ASP A 294 -3.20 0.85 -3.77
C ASP A 294 -3.14 1.41 -2.33
N VAL A 295 -3.33 2.72 -2.17
CA VAL A 295 -3.17 3.39 -0.85
C VAL A 295 -4.48 3.48 -0.07
N ASP A 296 -5.64 3.39 -0.73
CA ASP A 296 -6.94 3.39 -0.07
C ASP A 296 -7.55 1.99 0.12
N ARG A 297 -6.88 0.96 -0.40
CA ARG A 297 -7.21 -0.47 -0.30
C ARG A 297 -8.52 -0.82 -0.98
N ASP A 298 -8.80 -0.23 -2.13
CA ASP A 298 -9.93 -0.64 -2.97
C ASP A 298 -9.53 -1.69 -4.03
N GLY A 299 -8.24 -2.03 -4.10
CA GLY A 299 -7.65 -2.98 -5.02
C GLY A 299 -7.15 -2.36 -6.33
N ALA A 300 -7.47 -1.10 -6.61
CA ALA A 300 -7.01 -0.39 -7.80
C ALA A 300 -5.68 0.34 -7.53
N PRO A 301 -4.73 0.35 -8.48
CA PRO A 301 -3.49 1.09 -8.28
C PRO A 301 -3.70 2.62 -8.34
N ASP A 302 -3.39 3.32 -7.26
CA ASP A 302 -3.40 4.79 -7.19
C ASP A 302 -2.08 5.40 -7.68
N LEU A 303 -2.10 6.72 -7.92
CA LEU A 303 -0.89 7.49 -8.17
C LEU A 303 -0.47 8.24 -6.90
N VAL A 304 0.79 8.11 -6.50
CA VAL A 304 1.32 8.78 -5.29
C VAL A 304 2.50 9.65 -5.65
N ALA A 305 2.38 10.96 -5.43
CA ALA A 305 3.48 11.91 -5.52
C ALA A 305 4.16 12.05 -4.16
N VAL A 306 5.44 11.72 -4.07
CA VAL A 306 6.29 11.98 -2.92
C VAL A 306 7.15 13.20 -3.20
N GLN A 307 6.87 14.29 -2.47
CA GLN A 307 7.49 15.60 -2.66
C GLN A 307 8.51 15.86 -1.56
N THR A 308 9.69 16.36 -1.92
CA THR A 308 10.68 16.79 -0.93
C THR A 308 10.42 18.23 -0.52
N GLN A 309 10.03 18.47 0.73
CA GLN A 309 9.74 19.82 1.25
C GLN A 309 10.98 20.71 1.23
N THR A 310 10.90 21.83 0.51
CA THR A 310 11.95 22.87 0.52
C THR A 310 12.28 23.30 1.95
N GLY A 311 13.58 23.34 2.28
CA GLY A 311 14.10 23.82 3.56
C GLY A 311 14.15 22.78 4.69
N THR A 312 13.26 21.78 4.71
CA THR A 312 13.31 20.70 5.71
C THR A 312 13.86 19.39 5.15
N GLY A 313 13.70 19.14 3.84
CA GLY A 313 14.09 17.87 3.21
C GLY A 313 13.17 16.69 3.54
N ARG A 314 12.10 16.92 4.31
CA ARG A 314 11.11 15.89 4.69
C ARG A 314 10.25 15.54 3.49
N LEU A 315 9.76 14.31 3.47
CA LEU A 315 8.94 13.79 2.38
C LEU A 315 7.47 14.01 2.71
N GLU A 316 6.71 14.57 1.78
CA GLU A 316 5.27 14.75 1.87
C GLU A 316 4.61 13.93 0.75
N LEU A 317 3.63 13.09 1.11
CA LEU A 317 2.96 12.23 0.14
C LEU A 317 1.60 12.83 -0.21
N LEU A 318 1.28 12.82 -1.50
CA LEU A 318 0.01 13.23 -2.05
C LEU A 318 -0.49 12.11 -2.96
N ALA A 319 -1.61 11.48 -2.63
CA ALA A 319 -2.20 10.42 -3.43
C ALA A 319 -3.33 10.96 -4.30
N ALA A 320 -3.35 10.62 -5.58
CA ALA A 320 -4.51 10.78 -6.45
C ALA A 320 -5.17 9.42 -6.66
N LEU A 321 -6.40 9.31 -6.15
CA LEU A 321 -7.08 8.04 -6.04
C LEU A 321 -7.70 7.59 -7.37
N ALA A 322 -7.46 6.34 -7.76
CA ALA A 322 -8.02 5.70 -8.95
C ALA A 322 -9.55 5.70 -8.89
N VAL A 323 -10.13 5.47 -7.70
CA VAL A 323 -11.56 5.51 -7.42
C VAL A 323 -12.24 6.80 -7.90
N HIS A 324 -11.48 7.91 -7.96
CA HIS A 324 -11.90 9.22 -8.43
C HIS A 324 -11.29 9.61 -9.79
N ARG A 325 -10.93 8.65 -10.66
CA ARG A 325 -10.23 8.88 -11.94
C ARG A 325 -8.92 9.65 -11.78
N PHE A 326 -8.25 9.54 -10.63
CA PHE A 326 -7.06 10.32 -10.31
C PHE A 326 -7.31 11.85 -10.30
N ASP A 327 -8.59 12.28 -10.25
CA ASP A 327 -8.99 13.69 -10.24
C ASP A 327 -8.97 14.31 -8.85
N SER A 328 -8.96 13.52 -7.79
CA SER A 328 -8.88 14.01 -6.40
C SER A 328 -7.45 13.91 -5.87
N CYS A 329 -7.15 14.57 -4.76
CA CYS A 329 -5.95 14.22 -4.00
C CYS A 329 -6.23 14.07 -2.50
N TRP A 330 -5.35 13.32 -1.84
CA TRP A 330 -5.28 13.23 -0.40
C TRP A 330 -3.84 13.47 0.06
N ALA A 331 -3.64 14.53 0.83
CA ALA A 331 -2.34 14.85 1.42
C ALA A 331 -2.14 14.06 2.72
N MET A 332 -1.01 13.37 2.81
CA MET A 332 -0.52 12.77 4.03
C MET A 332 0.50 13.71 4.67
N GLY A 333 0.55 13.76 6.01
CA GLY A 333 1.50 14.60 6.72
C GLY A 333 2.95 14.29 6.32
N PRO A 334 3.89 15.24 6.48
CA PRO A 334 5.28 14.97 6.13
C PRO A 334 5.91 13.94 7.07
N THR A 335 6.88 13.18 6.55
CA THR A 335 7.73 12.33 7.37
C THR A 335 8.38 13.17 8.48
N PRO A 336 8.67 12.59 9.66
CA PRO A 336 9.28 13.33 10.75
C PRO A 336 10.69 13.84 10.42
N TYR A 337 11.43 13.13 9.54
CA TYR A 337 12.82 13.39 9.21
C TYR A 337 13.05 13.48 7.70
N PRO A 338 14.09 14.22 7.25
CA PRO A 338 14.47 14.25 5.85
C PRO A 338 14.99 12.89 5.36
N ALA A 339 14.78 12.62 4.08
CA ALA A 339 15.42 11.48 3.44
C ALA A 339 16.92 11.75 3.23
N PRO A 340 17.80 10.72 3.35
CA PRO A 340 19.20 10.90 3.03
C PRO A 340 19.39 11.22 1.54
N PRO A 341 20.38 12.03 1.17
CA PRO A 341 20.65 12.33 -0.23
C PRO A 341 20.90 11.06 -1.05
N GLY A 342 20.17 10.90 -2.16
CA GLY A 342 20.29 9.73 -3.02
C GLY A 342 19.50 8.50 -2.55
N ALA A 343 18.62 8.65 -1.56
CA ALA A 343 17.69 7.58 -1.19
C ALA A 343 16.72 7.25 -2.34
N THR A 344 16.44 5.97 -2.50
CA THR A 344 15.34 5.44 -3.30
C THR A 344 14.07 5.40 -2.45
N LEU A 345 12.93 5.70 -3.06
CA LEU A 345 11.62 5.67 -2.42
C LEU A 345 10.80 4.55 -3.05
N VAL A 346 10.23 3.68 -2.22
CA VAL A 346 9.35 2.58 -2.64
C VAL A 346 8.12 2.57 -1.73
N LEU A 347 6.98 2.16 -2.27
CA LEU A 347 5.77 1.88 -1.51
C LEU A 347 5.57 0.37 -1.45
N ALA A 348 5.65 -0.22 -0.27
CA ALA A 348 5.47 -1.66 -0.07
C ALA A 348 5.12 -1.98 1.38
N ASP A 349 4.51 -3.13 1.62
CA ASP A 349 4.08 -3.58 2.95
C ASP A 349 5.27 -4.01 3.82
N ALA A 350 5.66 -3.18 4.80
CA ALA A 350 6.84 -3.44 5.63
C ALA A 350 6.50 -4.14 6.94
N ASP A 351 5.36 -3.79 7.54
CA ASP A 351 4.92 -4.39 8.80
C ASP A 351 4.00 -5.59 8.60
N GLY A 352 3.75 -5.93 7.34
CA GLY A 352 2.78 -6.92 6.98
C GLY A 352 1.45 -6.45 7.50
N ASP A 353 0.83 -5.38 7.02
CA ASP A 353 -0.56 -4.99 7.28
C ASP A 353 -1.44 -4.90 6.01
N ALA A 354 -0.86 -5.34 4.89
CA ALA A 354 -1.36 -5.26 3.53
C ALA A 354 -1.66 -3.81 3.13
N ARG A 355 -0.78 -2.89 3.53
CA ARG A 355 -0.79 -1.48 3.12
C ARG A 355 0.59 -1.08 2.62
N PRO A 356 0.64 -0.19 1.62
CA PRO A 356 1.91 0.36 1.17
C PRO A 356 2.48 1.33 2.21
N ASP A 357 3.51 0.89 2.94
CA ASP A 357 4.36 1.77 3.74
C ASP A 357 5.38 2.50 2.85
N LEU A 358 5.83 3.68 3.27
CA LEU A 358 6.89 4.41 2.56
C LEU A 358 8.25 3.91 3.01
N TRP A 359 8.93 3.16 2.14
CA TRP A 359 10.30 2.73 2.31
C TRP A 359 11.24 3.82 1.79
N VAL A 360 12.12 4.27 2.67
CA VAL A 360 13.25 5.13 2.35
C VAL A 360 14.50 4.27 2.39
N ILE A 361 15.01 3.93 1.21
CA ILE A 361 16.15 3.04 1.01
C ILE A 361 17.35 3.91 0.69
N GLY A 362 18.16 4.18 1.71
CA GLY A 362 19.29 5.09 1.60
C GLY A 362 20.61 4.34 1.46
N PRO A 363 21.56 4.85 0.65
CA PRO A 363 22.95 4.48 0.87
C PRO A 363 23.39 4.99 2.26
N ASP A 364 23.88 4.08 3.09
CA ASP A 364 24.58 4.39 4.34
C ASP A 364 26.05 3.96 4.24
N GLY A 365 26.88 4.90 3.78
CA GLY A 365 28.27 4.63 3.46
C GLY A 365 28.41 3.60 2.33
N GLU A 366 28.98 2.45 2.64
CA GLU A 366 29.22 1.36 1.68
C GLU A 366 28.05 0.38 1.58
N THR A 367 27.04 0.48 2.46
CA THR A 367 25.91 -0.47 2.56
C THR A 367 24.56 0.24 2.51
N VAL A 368 23.48 -0.53 2.37
CA VAL A 368 22.12 -0.02 2.30
C VAL A 368 21.42 -0.16 3.65
N SER A 369 20.68 0.88 4.01
CA SER A 369 19.83 0.95 5.20
C SER A 369 18.39 1.25 4.78
N ILE A 370 17.41 0.65 5.44
CA ILE A 370 16.00 0.77 5.09
C ILE A 370 15.21 1.30 6.29
N VAL A 371 14.39 2.31 6.04
CA VAL A 371 13.38 2.79 6.99
C VAL A 371 12.03 2.84 6.35
N ALA A 372 11.08 2.13 6.94
CA ALA A 372 9.69 2.13 6.52
C ALA A 372 8.85 3.03 7.45
N TYR A 373 8.26 4.08 6.89
CA TYR A 373 7.26 4.91 7.57
C TYR A 373 5.88 4.31 7.33
N THR A 374 5.13 4.03 8.40
CA THR A 374 3.94 3.19 8.27
C THR A 374 2.73 3.95 7.77
N HIS A 375 1.98 3.35 6.85
CA HIS A 375 0.72 3.90 6.36
C HIS A 375 -0.27 4.14 7.51
N ALA A 376 -0.35 3.21 8.46
CA ALA A 376 -1.25 3.28 9.61
C ALA A 376 -1.09 4.56 10.47
N THR A 377 0.09 5.19 10.42
CA THR A 377 0.37 6.45 11.14
C THR A 377 0.33 7.68 10.22
N GLY A 378 -0.12 7.52 8.97
CA GLY A 378 -0.01 8.55 7.94
C GLY A 378 1.44 8.91 7.65
N HIS A 379 2.35 7.92 7.73
CA HIS A 379 3.79 8.06 7.51
C HIS A 379 4.52 8.95 8.55
N THR A 380 3.93 9.14 9.74
CA THR A 380 4.51 9.97 10.81
C THR A 380 5.28 9.19 11.88
N ALA A 381 5.27 7.86 11.80
CA ALA A 381 6.10 6.97 12.59
C ALA A 381 6.73 5.90 11.69
N HIS A 382 7.83 5.30 12.15
CA HIS A 382 8.56 4.30 11.39
C HIS A 382 8.79 3.01 12.16
N LEU A 383 9.03 1.93 11.43
CA LEU A 383 9.53 0.66 11.97
C LEU A 383 11.00 0.81 12.45
N PRO A 384 11.53 -0.16 13.22
CA PRO A 384 12.97 -0.23 13.46
C PRO A 384 13.77 -0.14 12.15
N VAL A 385 14.87 0.59 12.16
CA VAL A 385 15.79 0.68 11.01
C VAL A 385 16.37 -0.70 10.71
N VAL A 386 16.35 -1.11 9.44
CA VAL A 386 16.98 -2.35 8.97
C VAL A 386 18.32 -2.02 8.34
N GLU A 387 19.39 -2.48 8.98
CA GLU A 387 20.76 -2.38 8.48
C GLU A 387 21.11 -3.65 7.69
N THR A 388 21.62 -3.48 6.46
CA THR A 388 21.93 -4.61 5.59
C THR A 388 23.43 -4.73 5.30
N ALA A 389 23.84 -5.87 4.77
CA ALA A 389 25.18 -6.04 4.19
C ALA A 389 25.21 -5.78 2.67
N ILE A 390 24.09 -5.28 2.10
CA ILE A 390 23.95 -5.07 0.66
C ILE A 390 24.77 -3.84 0.28
N PRO A 391 25.71 -3.97 -0.67
CA PRO A 391 26.61 -2.87 -1.03
C PRO A 391 25.87 -1.77 -1.80
N THR A 392 26.31 -0.53 -1.62
CA THR A 392 25.86 0.60 -2.43
C THR A 392 26.69 0.70 -3.71
N SER A 393 26.05 1.06 -4.82
CA SER A 393 26.74 1.40 -6.06
C SER A 393 26.02 2.55 -6.79
N PRO A 394 26.73 3.41 -7.55
CA PRO A 394 26.08 4.50 -8.25
C PRO A 394 25.09 3.99 -9.31
N GLY A 395 23.83 4.42 -9.21
CA GLY A 395 22.77 4.06 -10.16
C GLY A 395 22.13 2.69 -9.91
N ILE A 396 22.35 2.09 -8.73
CA ILE A 396 21.57 0.95 -8.27
C ILE A 396 20.09 1.35 -8.12
N VAL A 397 19.19 0.43 -8.41
CA VAL A 397 17.73 0.60 -8.31
C VAL A 397 17.22 -0.43 -7.30
N PHE A 398 16.40 0.02 -6.36
CA PHE A 398 15.72 -0.82 -5.40
C PHE A 398 14.23 -0.90 -5.75
N LEU A 399 13.69 -2.11 -5.79
CA LEU A 399 12.27 -2.42 -5.93
C LEU A 399 11.89 -3.37 -4.79
N ALA A 400 10.60 -3.57 -4.54
CA ALA A 400 10.14 -4.40 -3.44
C ALA A 400 8.87 -5.15 -3.82
N ASP A 401 8.90 -6.48 -3.73
CA ASP A 401 7.76 -7.39 -3.92
C ASP A 401 8.12 -8.80 -3.43
N ASP A 402 7.13 -9.66 -3.16
CA ASP A 402 7.28 -10.99 -2.57
C ASP A 402 7.54 -12.07 -3.65
N LEU A 403 8.82 -12.43 -3.85
CA LEU A 403 9.23 -13.39 -4.89
C LEU A 403 8.93 -14.83 -4.49
N ASP A 404 9.20 -15.21 -3.24
CA ASP A 404 9.09 -16.60 -2.80
C ASP A 404 7.73 -16.96 -2.19
N ARG A 405 6.85 -15.97 -2.05
CA ARG A 405 5.47 -16.08 -1.57
C ARG A 405 5.41 -16.61 -0.14
N ASP A 406 6.48 -16.44 0.63
CA ASP A 406 6.52 -16.78 2.06
C ASP A 406 5.72 -15.79 2.90
N GLY A 407 5.47 -14.63 2.30
CA GLY A 407 4.75 -13.60 2.92
C GLY A 407 5.60 -12.51 3.59
N PHE A 408 6.76 -12.19 3.07
CA PHE A 408 7.43 -10.95 3.38
C PHE A 408 7.81 -10.29 2.08
N VAL A 409 7.73 -8.96 2.06
CA VAL A 409 8.20 -8.22 0.89
C VAL A 409 9.71 -8.38 0.79
N ASP A 410 10.17 -8.88 -0.35
CA ASP A 410 11.60 -9.04 -0.64
C ASP A 410 12.19 -7.76 -1.25
N LEU A 411 13.50 -7.57 -1.05
CA LEU A 411 14.22 -6.46 -1.65
C LEU A 411 14.88 -6.89 -2.96
N TRP A 412 14.48 -6.25 -4.05
CA TRP A 412 15.08 -6.42 -5.37
C TRP A 412 16.15 -5.36 -5.60
N VAL A 413 17.38 -5.83 -5.82
CA VAL A 413 18.58 -5.01 -5.98
C VAL A 413 19.04 -5.13 -7.42
N VAL A 414 18.78 -4.10 -8.22
CA VAL A 414 19.11 -4.06 -9.64
C VAL A 414 20.32 -3.13 -9.84
N ASP A 415 21.45 -3.66 -10.29
CA ASP A 415 22.66 -2.90 -10.60
C ASP A 415 22.93 -2.93 -12.12
N PRO A 416 22.46 -1.91 -12.87
CA PRO A 416 22.75 -1.78 -14.29
C PRO A 416 24.25 -1.65 -14.60
N GLY A 417 25.05 -1.08 -13.68
CA GLY A 417 26.49 -0.92 -13.87
C GLY A 417 27.25 -2.23 -13.78
N ALA A 418 26.76 -3.16 -12.95
CA ALA A 418 27.26 -4.53 -12.85
C ALA A 418 26.53 -5.52 -13.78
N ALA A 419 25.50 -5.06 -14.51
CA ALA A 419 24.59 -5.87 -15.33
C ALA A 419 24.02 -7.07 -14.54
N ARG A 420 23.59 -6.84 -13.30
CA ARG A 420 23.15 -7.90 -12.39
C ARG A 420 21.92 -7.47 -11.58
N ALA A 421 21.04 -8.43 -11.30
CA ALA A 421 19.97 -8.29 -10.32
C ALA A 421 20.10 -9.38 -9.23
N GLU A 422 19.71 -9.02 -8.01
CA GLU A 422 19.63 -9.91 -6.84
C GLU A 422 18.31 -9.67 -6.11
N VAL A 423 17.79 -10.71 -5.47
CA VAL A 423 16.61 -10.61 -4.61
C VAL A 423 16.98 -11.10 -3.23
N TRP A 424 16.63 -10.35 -2.19
CA TRP A 424 16.97 -10.63 -0.80
C TRP A 424 15.71 -10.81 0.03
N ALA A 425 15.64 -11.93 0.74
CA ALA A 425 14.49 -12.34 1.54
C ALA A 425 14.15 -11.29 2.60
N GLY A 426 12.90 -10.83 2.61
CA GLY A 426 12.37 -10.01 3.70
C GLY A 426 12.22 -10.80 5.02
N PRO A 427 11.96 -10.13 6.15
CA PRO A 427 12.07 -8.67 6.34
C PRO A 427 13.49 -8.22 6.73
N GLU A 428 14.43 -9.12 7.04
CA GLU A 428 15.78 -8.73 7.48
C GLU A 428 16.79 -8.56 6.34
N PHE A 429 16.48 -9.00 5.11
CA PHE A 429 17.34 -8.87 3.92
C PHE A 429 18.76 -9.44 4.11
N THR A 430 18.87 -10.56 4.84
CA THR A 430 20.15 -11.23 5.13
C THR A 430 20.43 -12.45 4.25
N VAL A 431 19.40 -12.96 3.56
CA VAL A 431 19.47 -14.17 2.73
C VAL A 431 19.15 -13.81 1.28
N PRO A 432 20.06 -14.02 0.32
CA PRO A 432 19.73 -13.86 -1.09
C PRO A 432 18.84 -15.04 -1.55
N LEU A 433 17.70 -14.73 -2.16
CA LEU A 433 16.77 -15.68 -2.76
C LEU A 433 17.17 -16.03 -4.19
N ALA A 434 17.55 -15.02 -4.97
CA ALA A 434 17.86 -15.17 -6.39
C ALA A 434 18.97 -14.23 -6.85
N SER A 435 19.64 -14.61 -7.94
CA SER A 435 20.54 -13.72 -8.67
C SER A 435 20.59 -14.06 -10.14
N THR A 436 20.55 -13.04 -10.99
CA THR A 436 20.53 -13.19 -12.44
C THR A 436 21.34 -12.08 -13.13
N SER A 437 21.70 -12.32 -14.40
CA SER A 437 22.31 -11.29 -15.24
C SER A 437 21.22 -10.48 -15.94
N LEU A 438 21.43 -9.17 -16.02
CA LEU A 438 20.54 -8.28 -16.76
C LEU A 438 20.80 -8.38 -18.28
N PRO A 439 19.88 -7.87 -19.12
CA PRO A 439 20.03 -7.87 -20.57
C PRO A 439 21.33 -7.23 -21.06
N THR A 440 21.77 -7.65 -22.24
CA THR A 440 23.00 -7.11 -22.85
C THR A 440 22.79 -5.65 -23.22
N GLY A 441 23.72 -4.77 -22.81
CA GLY A 441 23.62 -3.34 -23.09
C GLY A 441 22.79 -2.55 -22.09
N VAL A 442 22.32 -3.19 -21.01
CA VAL A 442 21.71 -2.49 -19.88
C VAL A 442 22.64 -1.39 -19.37
N ASP A 443 22.08 -0.23 -19.07
CA ASP A 443 22.79 0.88 -18.48
C ASP A 443 21.86 1.69 -17.55
N ARG A 444 22.37 2.78 -16.98
CA ARG A 444 21.63 3.62 -16.02
C ARG A 444 20.46 4.39 -16.63
N THR A 445 20.26 4.34 -17.95
CA THR A 445 19.12 4.97 -18.64
C THR A 445 17.93 4.02 -18.76
N TRP A 446 18.11 2.73 -18.47
CA TRP A 446 17.01 1.77 -18.40
C TRP A 446 16.11 2.05 -17.20
N ARG A 447 14.87 1.56 -17.27
CA ARG A 447 13.90 1.61 -16.18
C ARG A 447 13.45 0.21 -15.81
N PHE A 448 13.11 0.05 -14.54
CA PHE A 448 12.76 -1.24 -13.98
C PHE A 448 11.47 -1.11 -13.17
N ALA A 449 10.63 -2.13 -13.26
CA ALA A 449 9.43 -2.30 -12.45
C ALA A 449 9.27 -3.78 -12.11
N LEU A 450 8.49 -4.07 -11.07
CA LEU A 450 8.01 -5.41 -10.77
C LEU A 450 6.54 -5.51 -11.15
N GLY A 451 6.14 -6.65 -11.70
CA GLY A 451 4.74 -6.96 -11.99
C GLY A 451 4.58 -8.39 -12.50
N ASP A 452 3.42 -8.99 -12.24
CA ASP A 452 3.10 -10.35 -12.70
C ASP A 452 2.66 -10.33 -14.17
N ARG A 453 3.62 -10.54 -15.08
CA ARG A 453 3.38 -10.58 -16.53
C ARG A 453 2.76 -11.91 -16.95
N GLY A 454 3.11 -12.99 -16.25
CA GLY A 454 2.66 -14.36 -16.49
C GLY A 454 1.22 -14.63 -16.03
N GLY A 455 0.77 -13.99 -14.96
CA GLY A 455 -0.48 -14.25 -14.26
C GLY A 455 -0.39 -15.41 -13.27
N ASP A 456 0.79 -15.71 -12.71
CA ASP A 456 1.03 -16.81 -11.77
C ASP A 456 1.15 -16.38 -10.30
N GLY A 457 1.09 -15.07 -10.06
CA GLY A 457 1.19 -14.42 -8.77
C GLY A 457 2.61 -14.39 -8.21
N ILE A 458 3.63 -14.53 -9.06
CA ILE A 458 5.03 -14.28 -8.73
C ILE A 458 5.49 -13.04 -9.52
N PRO A 459 6.11 -12.05 -8.88
CA PRO A 459 6.55 -10.84 -9.57
C PRO A 459 7.68 -11.11 -10.57
N ASP A 460 7.54 -10.57 -11.78
CA ASP A 460 8.58 -10.54 -12.80
C ASP A 460 9.34 -9.22 -12.75
N LEU A 461 10.63 -9.25 -13.13
CA LEU A 461 11.39 -8.02 -13.34
C LEU A 461 11.22 -7.53 -14.78
N LEU A 462 10.58 -6.37 -14.94
CA LEU A 462 10.33 -5.70 -16.21
C LEU A 462 11.43 -4.67 -16.45
N ALA A 463 12.33 -4.93 -17.40
CA ALA A 463 13.46 -4.09 -17.74
C ALA A 463 13.23 -3.38 -19.08
N LEU A 464 12.90 -2.09 -19.02
CA LEU A 464 12.64 -1.26 -20.20
C LEU A 464 13.91 -0.57 -20.68
N GLY A 465 14.36 -0.96 -21.87
CA GLY A 465 15.43 -0.31 -22.62
C GLY A 465 14.91 0.78 -23.56
N PRO A 466 15.77 1.31 -24.46
CA PRO A 466 15.38 2.32 -25.44
C PRO A 466 14.38 1.84 -26.50
N ASP A 467 14.45 0.55 -26.88
CA ASP A 467 13.72 -0.02 -28.01
C ASP A 467 12.84 -1.22 -27.62
N ASP A 468 13.09 -1.86 -26.48
CA ASP A 468 12.47 -3.12 -26.07
C ASP A 468 12.21 -3.21 -24.56
N LEU A 469 11.34 -4.15 -24.19
CA LEU A 469 11.17 -4.59 -22.82
C LEU A 469 11.71 -6.02 -22.70
N THR A 470 12.62 -6.23 -21.76
CA THR A 470 12.97 -7.59 -21.34
C THR A 470 12.22 -7.94 -20.06
N VAL A 471 11.51 -9.07 -20.09
CA VAL A 471 10.86 -9.67 -18.92
C VAL A 471 11.77 -10.73 -18.36
N LEU A 472 12.09 -10.67 -17.07
CA LEU A 472 12.76 -11.74 -16.35
C LEU A 472 11.73 -12.46 -15.47
N ASP A 473 11.33 -13.64 -15.91
CA ASP A 473 10.24 -14.45 -15.36
C ASP A 473 10.58 -14.95 -13.94
N GLY A 474 9.89 -14.43 -12.93
CA GLY A 474 10.08 -14.75 -11.51
C GLY A 474 9.87 -16.24 -11.24
N ALA A 475 8.75 -16.81 -11.71
CA ALA A 475 8.45 -18.23 -11.58
C ALA A 475 9.41 -19.13 -12.38
N GLY A 476 9.91 -18.61 -13.49
CA GLY A 476 10.93 -19.22 -14.35
C GLY A 476 12.36 -19.14 -13.81
N GLY A 477 12.57 -18.62 -12.58
CA GLY A 477 13.90 -18.48 -11.97
C GLY A 477 14.69 -17.31 -12.56
N LEU A 478 14.01 -16.23 -12.92
CA LEU A 478 14.51 -15.01 -13.56
C LEU A 478 15.15 -15.25 -14.93
N ALA A 479 14.57 -16.18 -15.69
CA ALA A 479 14.93 -16.39 -17.08
C ALA A 479 14.42 -15.23 -17.94
N SER A 480 15.27 -14.69 -18.81
CA SER A 480 14.93 -13.52 -19.63
C SER A 480 14.22 -13.91 -20.93
N THR A 481 13.14 -13.21 -21.25
CA THR A 481 12.50 -13.19 -22.57
C THR A 481 12.33 -11.76 -23.05
N GLU A 482 12.62 -11.52 -24.33
CA GLU A 482 12.41 -10.21 -24.95
C GLU A 482 10.98 -10.13 -25.49
N GLU A 483 10.30 -9.02 -25.19
CA GLU A 483 9.00 -8.68 -25.73
C GLU A 483 9.07 -7.37 -26.51
N GLU A 484 8.41 -7.33 -27.66
CA GLU A 484 8.27 -6.07 -28.40
C GLU A 484 7.28 -5.17 -27.67
N VAL A 485 7.74 -3.97 -27.31
CA VAL A 485 6.93 -2.96 -26.63
C VAL A 485 6.99 -1.67 -27.41
N THR A 486 5.83 -1.10 -27.71
CA THR A 486 5.77 0.21 -28.38
C THR A 486 5.67 1.30 -27.32
N THR A 487 6.77 1.57 -26.61
CA THR A 487 6.84 2.73 -25.72
C THR A 487 7.20 4.00 -26.50
N PRO A 488 6.56 5.14 -26.22
CA PRO A 488 6.99 6.43 -26.73
C PRO A 488 8.39 6.75 -26.21
N ALA A 489 9.17 7.51 -27.00
CA ALA A 489 10.50 7.95 -26.60
C ALA A 489 10.55 8.66 -25.24
N SER A 490 9.44 9.23 -24.77
CA SER A 490 9.32 9.85 -23.44
C SER A 490 9.47 8.88 -22.28
N ALA A 491 9.28 7.57 -22.48
CA ALA A 491 9.51 6.54 -21.45
C ALA A 491 10.96 6.57 -20.93
N SER A 492 11.92 6.92 -21.79
CA SER A 492 13.35 7.06 -21.42
C SER A 492 13.64 8.17 -20.40
N LEU A 493 12.72 9.13 -20.24
CA LEU A 493 12.86 10.29 -19.35
C LEU A 493 11.96 10.20 -18.09
N GLY A 494 11.16 9.13 -17.98
CA GLY A 494 10.15 8.96 -16.92
C GLY A 494 10.52 7.94 -15.84
N THR A 495 9.53 7.56 -15.03
CA THR A 495 9.56 6.35 -14.19
C THR A 495 8.68 5.25 -14.81
N LEU A 496 8.97 4.01 -14.42
CA LEU A 496 8.23 2.82 -14.84
C LEU A 496 7.68 2.13 -13.59
N HIS A 497 6.40 1.79 -13.61
CA HIS A 497 5.74 0.95 -12.62
C HIS A 497 4.86 -0.08 -13.33
N ALA A 498 4.41 -1.10 -12.61
CA ALA A 498 3.40 -2.02 -13.11
C ALA A 498 2.30 -2.25 -12.07
N GLY A 499 1.11 -2.60 -12.54
CA GLY A 499 -0.07 -2.92 -11.72
C GLY A 499 -1.28 -3.23 -12.61
N ASP A 500 -2.28 -3.93 -12.09
CA ASP A 500 -3.50 -4.25 -12.83
C ASP A 500 -4.43 -3.03 -12.89
N PHE A 501 -4.33 -2.25 -13.97
CA PHE A 501 -5.12 -1.04 -14.14
C PHE A 501 -6.55 -1.35 -14.56
N ASP A 502 -6.78 -2.42 -15.33
CA ASP A 502 -8.09 -2.68 -15.93
C ASP A 502 -8.84 -3.89 -15.39
N GLY A 503 -8.27 -4.49 -14.34
CA GLY A 503 -8.87 -5.50 -13.48
C GLY A 503 -8.93 -6.88 -14.10
N ASP A 504 -8.09 -7.22 -15.09
CA ASP A 504 -8.08 -8.56 -15.72
C ASP A 504 -7.14 -9.59 -15.09
N GLY A 505 -6.36 -9.16 -14.09
CA GLY A 505 -5.35 -9.97 -13.41
C GLY A 505 -4.00 -10.02 -14.11
N ARG A 506 -3.75 -9.20 -15.13
CA ARG A 506 -2.42 -9.02 -15.72
C ARG A 506 -1.85 -7.67 -15.35
N ALA A 507 -0.53 -7.61 -15.17
CA ALA A 507 0.15 -6.35 -14.95
C ALA A 507 0.11 -5.46 -16.20
N ASP A 508 -0.35 -4.23 -16.04
CA ASP A 508 -0.24 -3.14 -17.01
C ASP A 508 0.97 -2.26 -16.67
N LEU A 509 1.58 -1.63 -17.68
CA LEU A 509 2.75 -0.75 -17.48
C LEU A 509 2.35 0.71 -17.35
N TYR A 510 2.72 1.32 -16.23
CA TYR A 510 2.59 2.75 -15.99
C TYR A 510 3.90 3.44 -16.37
N VAL A 511 3.84 4.28 -17.40
CA VAL A 511 4.93 5.16 -17.82
C VAL A 511 4.57 6.58 -17.41
N ILE A 512 5.36 7.13 -16.49
CA ILE A 512 5.16 8.48 -15.96
C ILE A 512 6.26 9.38 -16.51
N ALA A 513 5.93 10.18 -17.52
CA ALA A 513 6.89 11.07 -18.16
C ALA A 513 7.37 12.17 -17.19
N GLY A 514 8.54 12.75 -17.46
CA GLY A 514 9.12 13.82 -16.63
C GLY A 514 8.29 15.11 -16.57
N ASP A 515 7.28 15.28 -17.44
CA ASP A 515 6.30 16.37 -17.39
C ASP A 515 5.03 16.04 -16.58
N GLY A 516 4.98 14.84 -16.00
CA GLY A 516 3.85 14.32 -15.21
C GLY A 516 2.76 13.63 -16.01
N THR A 517 2.91 13.49 -17.33
CA THR A 517 1.97 12.71 -18.14
C THR A 517 2.04 11.23 -17.76
N VAL A 518 0.88 10.62 -17.43
CA VAL A 518 0.77 9.20 -17.11
C VAL A 518 0.15 8.46 -18.29
N SER A 519 0.87 7.48 -18.81
CA SER A 519 0.38 6.55 -19.84
C SER A 519 0.40 5.13 -19.30
N VAL A 520 -0.73 4.43 -19.40
CA VAL A 520 -0.88 3.04 -18.99
C VAL A 520 -0.94 2.17 -20.24
N TYR A 521 0.00 1.23 -20.39
CA TYR A 521 0.04 0.27 -21.50
C TYR A 521 -0.55 -1.05 -21.04
N LEU A 522 -1.56 -1.53 -21.76
CA LEU A 522 -2.29 -2.73 -21.35
C LEU A 522 -1.48 -4.00 -21.63
N GLY A 523 -1.41 -4.89 -20.64
CA GLY A 523 -0.73 -6.18 -20.71
C GLY A 523 -1.62 -7.34 -21.19
N GLY A 524 -2.95 -7.17 -21.13
CA GLY A 524 -3.94 -8.10 -21.63
C GLY A 524 -4.55 -7.72 -22.99
N ASP A 525 -5.03 -8.71 -23.75
CA ASP A 525 -5.85 -8.45 -24.94
C ASP A 525 -7.21 -7.92 -24.50
N ARG A 526 -7.35 -6.61 -24.65
CA ARG A 526 -8.54 -5.84 -24.28
C ARG A 526 -9.24 -5.22 -25.47
N THR A 527 -9.00 -5.73 -26.68
CA THR A 527 -9.54 -5.16 -27.93
C THR A 527 -11.07 -5.10 -27.99
N ASP A 528 -11.75 -5.84 -27.10
CA ASP A 528 -13.20 -5.87 -26.90
C ASP A 528 -13.75 -4.79 -25.95
N VAL A 529 -12.89 -4.09 -25.19
CA VAL A 529 -13.28 -3.09 -24.19
C VAL A 529 -12.86 -1.69 -24.62
N ALA A 530 -13.76 -0.70 -24.55
CA ALA A 530 -13.46 0.71 -24.82
C ALA A 530 -12.69 1.36 -23.65
N ASP A 531 -11.87 2.39 -23.93
CA ASP A 531 -11.01 3.05 -22.94
C ASP A 531 -11.78 3.52 -21.69
N ASP A 532 -12.95 4.13 -21.88
CA ASP A 532 -13.79 4.63 -20.77
C ASP A 532 -14.30 3.51 -19.83
N SER A 533 -14.28 2.25 -20.29
CA SER A 533 -14.77 1.09 -19.53
C SER A 533 -13.66 0.39 -18.73
N LEU A 534 -12.39 0.65 -19.03
CA LEU A 534 -11.24 0.02 -18.35
C LEU A 534 -11.21 0.35 -16.86
N MET A 535 -11.66 1.54 -16.49
CA MET A 535 -11.66 2.01 -15.10
C MET A 535 -12.94 1.65 -14.33
N SER A 536 -13.99 1.17 -15.00
CA SER A 536 -15.35 1.11 -14.41
C SER A 536 -15.49 0.26 -13.14
N TRP A 537 -14.53 -0.64 -12.90
CA TRP A 537 -14.47 -1.54 -11.75
C TRP A 537 -13.97 -0.90 -10.44
N PHE A 538 -13.48 0.35 -10.49
CA PHE A 538 -13.13 1.14 -9.29
C PHE A 538 -13.79 2.53 -9.23
N LEU A 539 -14.46 3.00 -10.28
CA LEU A 539 -14.97 4.39 -10.28
C LEU A 539 -16.15 4.64 -9.35
N GLU A 540 -16.04 5.60 -8.41
CA GLU A 540 -17.17 5.98 -7.53
C GLU A 540 -18.20 6.90 -8.22
N LYS A 541 -17.95 7.42 -9.44
CA LYS A 541 -18.65 8.64 -9.94
C LYS A 541 -20.15 8.45 -10.04
N ASP A 542 -20.51 7.22 -10.36
CA ASP A 542 -21.88 6.80 -10.59
C ASP A 542 -22.64 6.66 -9.25
N ASP A 543 -21.92 6.58 -8.13
CA ASP A 543 -22.44 6.39 -6.78
C ASP A 543 -22.33 7.69 -5.94
N GLN A 544 -21.26 8.48 -6.10
CA GLN A 544 -21.05 9.79 -5.46
C GLN A 544 -20.32 10.77 -6.39
N PRO A 545 -20.76 12.04 -6.45
CA PRO A 545 -20.03 13.06 -7.17
C PRO A 545 -18.75 13.47 -6.41
N TRP A 546 -17.68 13.74 -7.16
CA TRP A 546 -16.50 14.47 -6.70
C TRP A 546 -16.16 15.60 -7.66
N GLU A 547 -15.30 16.50 -7.18
CA GLU A 547 -14.76 17.60 -7.98
C GLU A 547 -13.30 17.38 -8.32
N TYR A 548 -12.86 17.89 -9.47
CA TYR A 548 -11.44 17.89 -9.82
C TYR A 548 -10.63 18.70 -8.80
N ARG A 549 -9.52 18.12 -8.36
CA ARG A 549 -8.65 18.53 -7.27
C ARG A 549 -9.29 18.59 -5.88
N GLN A 550 -10.41 17.91 -5.68
CA GLN A 550 -10.99 17.76 -4.34
C GLN A 550 -9.95 17.14 -3.39
N GLY A 551 -9.73 17.78 -2.23
CA GLY A 551 -8.77 17.33 -1.21
C GLY A 551 -7.29 17.66 -1.48
N CYS A 552 -6.95 18.16 -2.66
CA CYS A 552 -5.58 18.59 -2.94
C CYS A 552 -5.22 19.86 -2.14
N PRO A 553 -3.95 20.01 -1.72
CA PRO A 553 -3.45 21.28 -1.21
C PRO A 553 -3.72 22.42 -2.20
N SER A 554 -4.11 23.59 -1.67
CA SER A 554 -4.39 24.77 -2.48
C SER A 554 -3.13 25.19 -3.25
N ASP A 555 -3.18 25.18 -4.59
CA ASP A 555 -2.13 25.76 -5.42
C ASP A 555 -2.39 27.26 -5.57
N PRO A 556 -1.52 28.15 -5.06
CA PRO A 556 -1.69 29.60 -5.20
C PRO A 556 -1.65 30.10 -6.66
N ARG A 557 -1.37 29.22 -7.64
CA ARG A 557 -1.40 29.51 -9.08
C ARG A 557 -2.63 28.95 -9.79
N ASP A 558 -3.48 28.15 -9.13
CA ASP A 558 -4.77 27.74 -9.69
C ASP A 558 -5.76 28.91 -9.53
N PRO A 559 -6.20 29.57 -10.62
CA PRO A 559 -7.03 30.77 -10.54
C PRO A 559 -8.52 30.45 -10.29
N ARG A 560 -8.86 29.22 -9.91
CA ARG A 560 -10.23 28.76 -9.64
C ARG A 560 -10.70 29.07 -8.22
#